data_AF-A0A7G6YHF6-F1
#
_entry.id   AF-A0A7G6YHF6-F1
#
_cell.length_a   1.000
_cell.length_b   1.000
_cell.length_c   1.000
_cell.angle_alpha   90.00
_cell.angle_beta   90.00
_cell.angle_gamma   90.00
#
_symmetry.space_group_name_H-M   'P 1'
#
loop_
_entity.id
_entity.type
_entity.pdbx_description
1 polymer ?
#
loop_
_entity_poly.entity_id
_entity_poly.type
_entity_poly.pdbx_seq_one_letter_code
_entity_poly.pdbx_strand_id
1 'polypeptide(L)'
;MGRGSAAPSTEFSMRVVSNIEHRRQEVGRTHQQLFTEAGLSKNYYWKRLNHELPFNTNDIDALARVLGVEPEDLTSKRMVGNRALRLSGPELARRLQLLAETPTAHGDDFRISDLVDFLRSQEVEFTPERWASLMEETASVTSQSEKLLVEIATFFDVDRVYLTNFAQEDVTEHVEAQLVLRRTLKQIGGATVSARALGNVPASALLQIAKDISATDQK
;
A
#
# COMPACT_ATOMS: atom_id res chain seq x y z
N MET A 1 29.05 -3.69 41.81
CA MET A 1 28.36 -2.81 40.85
C MET A 1 27.67 -3.70 39.82
N GLY A 2 26.34 -3.71 39.81
CA GLY A 2 25.54 -4.67 39.05
C GLY A 2 25.63 -4.42 37.55
N ARG A 3 26.03 -5.45 36.78
CA ARG A 3 25.74 -5.50 35.35
C ARG A 3 24.25 -5.82 35.25
N GLY A 4 23.44 -4.80 34.97
CA GLY A 4 22.05 -5.01 34.57
C GLY A 4 22.03 -5.94 33.37
N SER A 5 21.49 -7.14 33.55
CA SER A 5 21.15 -8.06 32.48
C SER A 5 20.38 -7.29 31.42
N ALA A 6 20.88 -7.27 30.18
CA ALA A 6 20.21 -6.62 29.07
C ALA A 6 18.77 -7.15 28.98
N ALA A 7 17.79 -6.26 29.12
CA ALA A 7 16.39 -6.62 29.02
C ALA A 7 16.11 -7.22 27.63
N PRO A 8 15.16 -8.17 27.52
CA PRO A 8 14.77 -8.76 26.25
C PRO A 8 14.37 -7.67 25.25
N SER A 9 14.63 -7.92 23.96
CA SER A 9 14.37 -6.97 22.88
C SER A 9 12.95 -6.42 22.93
N THR A 10 12.85 -5.10 23.11
CA THR A 10 11.57 -4.38 23.13
C THR A 10 11.00 -4.27 21.71
N GLU A 11 9.71 -3.95 21.59
CA GLU A 11 9.07 -3.64 20.30
C GLU A 11 9.85 -2.56 19.52
N PHE A 12 10.38 -1.57 20.23
CA PHE A 12 11.25 -0.55 19.67
C PHE A 12 12.53 -1.15 19.07
N SER A 13 13.21 -2.02 19.81
CA SER A 13 14.46 -2.66 19.36
C SER A 13 14.24 -3.58 18.15
N MET A 14 13.14 -4.34 18.12
CA MET A 14 12.77 -5.17 16.96
C MET A 14 12.48 -4.31 15.73
N ARG A 15 11.82 -3.17 15.89
CA ARG A 15 11.55 -2.23 14.81
C ARG A 15 12.82 -1.65 14.21
N VAL A 16 13.77 -1.25 15.04
CA VAL A 16 15.07 -0.74 14.58
C VAL A 16 15.77 -1.77 13.69
N VAL A 17 15.82 -3.04 14.12
CA VAL A 17 16.39 -4.13 13.32
C VAL A 17 15.65 -4.30 11.99
N SER A 18 14.31 -4.27 11.99
CA SER A 18 13.50 -4.36 10.77
C SER A 18 13.78 -3.21 9.79
N ASN A 19 13.96 -1.99 10.30
CA ASN A 19 14.26 -0.82 9.47
C ASN A 19 15.66 -0.92 8.84
N ILE A 20 16.65 -1.36 9.61
CA ILE A 20 18.02 -1.61 9.14
C ILE A 20 18.01 -2.67 8.01
N GLU A 21 17.36 -3.81 8.23
CA GLU A 21 17.32 -4.89 7.23
C GLU A 21 16.62 -4.47 5.94
N HIS A 22 15.52 -3.73 6.05
CA HIS A 22 14.84 -3.23 4.88
C HIS A 22 15.70 -2.27 4.09
N ARG A 23 16.28 -1.26 4.75
CA ARG A 23 17.11 -0.27 4.06
C ARG A 23 18.33 -0.93 3.42
N ARG A 24 18.96 -1.89 4.12
CA ARG A 24 20.06 -2.71 3.57
C ARG A 24 19.66 -3.41 2.26
N GLN A 25 18.45 -3.97 2.20
CA GLN A 25 17.93 -4.63 0.98
C GLN A 25 17.68 -3.62 -0.15
N GLU A 26 17.09 -2.46 0.16
CA GLU A 26 16.85 -1.39 -0.83
C GLU A 26 18.15 -0.91 -1.49
N VAL A 27 19.20 -0.70 -0.70
CA VAL A 27 20.50 -0.22 -1.21
C VAL A 27 21.42 -1.36 -1.69
N GLY A 28 20.93 -2.61 -1.71
CA GLY A 28 21.66 -3.77 -2.22
C GLY A 28 22.94 -4.12 -1.45
N ARG A 29 23.05 -3.74 -0.18
CA ARG A 29 24.24 -3.98 0.65
C ARG A 29 24.20 -5.35 1.30
N THR A 30 25.35 -6.00 1.46
CA THR A 30 25.47 -7.25 2.23
C THR A 30 25.63 -6.94 3.73
N HIS A 31 25.26 -7.88 4.61
CA HIS A 31 25.53 -7.74 6.05
C HIS A 31 27.03 -7.54 6.34
N GLN A 32 27.90 -8.17 5.55
CA GLN A 32 29.35 -8.02 5.67
C GLN A 32 29.82 -6.60 5.42
N GLN A 33 29.34 -5.98 4.34
CA GLN A 33 29.62 -4.57 4.05
C GLN A 33 29.10 -3.69 5.20
N LEU A 34 27.90 -3.98 5.69
CA LEU A 34 27.25 -3.18 6.73
C LEU A 34 28.05 -3.15 8.04
N PHE A 35 28.41 -4.30 8.60
CA PHE A 35 29.17 -4.31 9.85
C PHE A 35 30.62 -3.83 9.67
N THR A 36 31.23 -4.07 8.51
CA THR A 36 32.62 -3.65 8.26
C THR A 36 32.72 -2.14 8.14
N GLU A 37 31.85 -1.52 7.35
CA GLU A 37 31.85 -0.07 7.12
C GLU A 37 31.31 0.71 8.32
N ALA A 38 30.41 0.11 9.12
CA ALA A 38 29.93 0.71 10.38
C ALA A 38 30.91 0.53 11.56
N GLY A 39 32.04 -0.15 11.37
CA GLY A 39 33.03 -0.40 12.43
C GLY A 39 32.55 -1.37 13.51
N LEU A 40 31.58 -2.24 13.20
CA LEU A 40 31.01 -3.21 14.11
C LEU A 40 31.66 -4.59 13.92
N SER A 41 32.02 -5.27 15.02
CA SER A 41 32.48 -6.65 14.91
C SER A 41 31.34 -7.59 14.47
N LYS A 42 31.66 -8.61 13.67
CA LYS A 42 30.69 -9.60 13.17
C LYS A 42 29.82 -10.17 14.29
N ASN A 43 30.42 -10.65 15.37
CA ASN A 43 29.69 -11.26 16.50
C ASN A 43 28.79 -10.23 17.21
N TYR A 44 29.27 -9.00 17.38
CA TYR A 44 28.49 -7.92 17.99
C TYR A 44 27.25 -7.55 17.16
N TYR A 45 27.40 -7.50 15.83
CA TYR A 45 26.33 -7.20 14.88
C TYR A 45 25.26 -8.29 14.88
N TRP A 46 25.65 -9.57 14.74
CA TRP A 46 24.69 -10.68 14.66
C TRP A 46 23.88 -10.88 15.93
N LYS A 47 24.48 -10.72 17.11
CA LYS A 47 23.73 -10.76 18.38
C LYS A 47 22.60 -9.73 18.42
N ARG A 48 22.80 -8.57 17.79
CA ARG A 48 21.79 -7.51 17.76
C ARG A 48 20.76 -7.70 16.68
N LEU A 49 21.20 -8.17 15.52
CA LEU A 49 20.30 -8.54 14.43
C LEU A 49 19.36 -9.69 14.84
N ASN A 50 19.83 -10.65 15.63
CA ASN A 50 19.05 -11.78 16.13
C ASN A 50 18.21 -11.44 17.36
N HIS A 51 18.09 -10.15 17.72
CA HIS A 51 17.30 -9.69 18.87
C HIS A 51 17.77 -10.22 20.24
N GLU A 52 19.03 -10.66 20.36
CA GLU A 52 19.60 -11.02 21.68
C GLU A 52 19.96 -9.77 22.49
N LEU A 53 20.35 -8.69 21.80
CA LEU A 53 20.68 -7.38 22.38
C LEU A 53 20.21 -6.25 21.45
N PRO A 54 19.89 -5.05 21.96
CA PRO A 54 19.57 -3.91 21.09
C PRO A 54 20.83 -3.26 20.51
N PHE A 55 20.70 -2.65 19.33
CA PHE A 55 21.63 -1.63 18.85
C PHE A 55 21.55 -0.40 19.76
N ASN A 56 22.70 0.14 20.15
CA ASN A 56 22.77 1.39 20.89
C ASN A 56 22.72 2.58 19.92
N THR A 57 22.65 3.81 20.44
CA THR A 57 22.52 5.03 19.64
C THR A 57 23.71 5.27 18.70
N ASN A 58 24.93 4.91 19.10
CA ASN A 58 26.13 5.03 18.26
C ASN A 58 26.13 3.99 17.14
N ASP A 59 25.66 2.76 17.43
CA ASP A 59 25.52 1.72 16.41
C ASP A 59 24.52 2.17 15.33
N ILE A 60 23.42 2.80 15.73
CA ILE A 60 22.38 3.32 14.83
C ILE A 60 22.93 4.45 13.96
N ASP A 61 23.65 5.41 14.54
CA ASP A 61 24.30 6.49 13.78
C ASP A 61 25.30 5.96 12.74
N ALA A 62 26.15 5.01 13.14
CA ALA A 62 27.12 4.39 12.24
C ALA A 62 26.45 3.61 11.10
N LEU A 63 25.40 2.84 11.40
CA LEU A 63 24.64 2.10 10.40
C LEU A 63 23.86 3.05 9.46
N ALA A 64 23.28 4.13 9.98
CA ALA A 64 22.57 5.13 9.19
C ALA A 64 23.50 5.78 8.15
N ARG A 65 24.72 6.16 8.56
CA ARG A 65 25.75 6.70 7.67
C ARG A 65 26.12 5.75 6.54
N VAL A 66 26.29 4.46 6.82
CA VAL A 66 26.60 3.44 5.79
C VAL A 66 25.42 3.21 4.85
N LEU A 67 24.20 3.31 5.36
CA LEU A 67 22.95 3.13 4.61
C LEU A 67 22.50 4.39 3.86
N GLY A 68 23.19 5.53 4.04
CA GLY A 68 22.84 6.80 3.42
C GLY A 68 21.49 7.36 3.90
N VAL A 69 21.21 7.23 5.19
CA VAL A 69 19.99 7.72 5.86
C VAL A 69 20.32 8.45 7.15
N GLU A 70 19.34 9.15 7.70
CA GLU A 70 19.45 9.76 9.02
C GLU A 70 19.12 8.71 10.12
N PRO A 71 19.66 8.84 11.34
CA PRO A 71 19.38 7.93 12.45
C PRO A 71 17.88 7.80 12.79
N GLU A 72 17.09 8.84 12.54
CA GLU A 72 15.65 8.89 12.71
C GLU A 72 14.94 7.91 11.77
N ASP A 73 15.45 7.70 10.56
CA ASP A 73 14.87 6.75 9.60
C ASP A 73 14.97 5.30 10.11
N LEU A 74 16.01 5.00 10.90
CA LEU A 74 16.21 3.68 11.48
C LEU A 74 15.40 3.48 12.77
N THR A 75 15.09 4.55 13.51
CA THR A 75 14.43 4.47 14.84
C THR A 75 12.95 4.80 14.83
N SER A 76 12.50 5.53 13.81
CA SER A 76 11.12 5.94 13.65
C SER A 76 10.18 4.74 13.72
N LYS A 77 8.96 4.99 14.23
CA LYS A 77 7.83 4.14 13.89
C LYS A 77 7.63 4.28 12.39
N ARG A 78 8.37 3.47 11.63
CA ARG A 78 8.10 3.27 10.23
C ARG A 78 6.62 2.93 10.18
N MET A 79 5.83 3.77 9.50
CA MET A 79 4.42 3.47 9.35
C MET A 79 4.34 2.04 8.85
N VAL A 80 3.79 1.15 9.66
CA VAL A 80 3.59 -0.25 9.32
C VAL A 80 2.83 -0.22 7.98
N GLY A 81 3.47 -0.64 6.88
CA GLY A 81 2.76 -0.80 5.61
C GLY A 81 3.34 -0.16 4.33
N ASN A 82 4.55 0.37 4.27
CA ASN A 82 5.11 0.78 2.96
C ASN A 82 5.92 -0.35 2.27
N ARG A 83 5.35 -1.56 2.19
CA ARG A 83 5.91 -2.65 1.40
C ARG A 83 5.77 -2.31 -0.08
N ALA A 84 6.83 -2.48 -0.87
CA ALA A 84 6.73 -2.40 -2.32
C ALA A 84 6.09 -3.69 -2.87
N LEU A 85 4.96 -3.56 -3.56
CA LEU A 85 4.30 -4.63 -4.29
C LEU A 85 4.79 -4.63 -5.74
N ARG A 86 5.11 -5.82 -6.26
CA ARG A 86 5.39 -6.04 -7.68
C ARG A 86 4.13 -6.51 -8.35
N LEU A 87 3.61 -5.70 -9.26
CA LEU A 87 2.31 -5.90 -9.90
C LEU A 87 2.46 -5.80 -11.42
N SER A 88 1.49 -6.36 -12.15
CA SER A 88 1.37 -6.12 -13.59
C SER A 88 0.99 -4.66 -13.84
N GLY A 89 1.84 -3.93 -14.55
CA GLY A 89 1.58 -2.52 -14.89
C GLY A 89 0.29 -2.33 -15.68
N PRO A 90 0.08 -3.04 -16.81
CA PRO A 90 -1.15 -2.95 -17.59
C PRO A 90 -2.42 -3.27 -16.81
N GLU A 91 -2.38 -4.25 -15.91
CA GLU A 91 -3.56 -4.61 -15.11
C GLU A 91 -3.85 -3.55 -14.03
N LEU A 92 -2.80 -2.98 -13.42
CA LEU A 92 -2.98 -1.86 -12.50
C LEU A 92 -3.61 -0.66 -13.23
N ALA A 93 -3.10 -0.29 -14.40
CA ALA A 93 -3.62 0.80 -15.22
C ALA A 93 -5.10 0.59 -15.56
N ARG A 94 -5.48 -0.61 -16.03
CA ARG A 94 -6.87 -0.97 -16.32
C ARG A 94 -7.78 -0.83 -15.10
N ARG A 95 -7.35 -1.32 -13.93
CA ARG A 95 -8.15 -1.22 -12.69
C ARG A 95 -8.31 0.23 -12.24
N LEU A 96 -7.27 1.05 -12.33
CA LEU A 96 -7.34 2.48 -11.99
C LEU A 96 -8.25 3.25 -12.95
N GLN A 97 -8.21 2.94 -14.25
CA GLN A 97 -9.14 3.50 -15.25
C GLN A 97 -10.59 3.16 -14.91
N LEU A 98 -10.84 1.89 -14.57
CA LEU A 98 -12.18 1.45 -14.17
C LEU A 98 -12.66 2.21 -12.92
N LEU A 99 -11.79 2.45 -11.94
CA LEU A 99 -12.13 3.25 -10.77
C LEU A 99 -12.42 4.71 -11.14
N ALA A 100 -11.59 5.34 -11.97
CA ALA A 100 -11.73 6.74 -12.39
C ALA A 100 -13.04 7.03 -13.16
N GLU A 101 -13.47 6.09 -13.98
CA GLU A 101 -14.72 6.16 -14.74
C GLU A 101 -15.95 5.83 -13.90
N THR A 102 -15.76 5.28 -12.69
CA THR A 102 -16.87 4.93 -11.82
C THR A 102 -17.15 6.09 -10.86
N PRO A 103 -18.43 6.43 -10.64
CA PRO A 103 -18.79 7.42 -9.63
C PRO A 103 -18.27 6.98 -8.27
N THR A 104 -17.84 7.96 -7.47
CA THR A 104 -17.42 7.70 -6.10
C THR A 104 -18.60 7.14 -5.28
N ALA A 105 -18.33 6.61 -4.09
CA ALA A 105 -19.38 6.09 -3.20
C ALA A 105 -20.47 7.12 -2.87
N HIS A 106 -20.16 8.42 -2.97
CA HIS A 106 -21.08 9.53 -2.73
C HIS A 106 -21.91 9.90 -3.97
N GLY A 107 -21.64 9.28 -5.12
CA GLY A 107 -22.35 9.51 -6.39
C GLY A 107 -21.76 10.58 -7.30
N ASP A 108 -20.81 11.36 -6.78
CA ASP A 108 -20.09 12.36 -7.55
C ASP A 108 -19.10 11.71 -8.54
N ASP A 109 -18.83 12.41 -9.64
CA ASP A 109 -17.75 12.04 -10.56
C ASP A 109 -16.40 12.13 -9.87
N PHE A 110 -15.51 11.22 -10.23
CA PHE A 110 -14.14 11.22 -9.75
C PHE A 110 -13.42 12.52 -10.17
N ARG A 111 -12.74 13.15 -9.20
CA ARG A 111 -11.79 14.23 -9.46
C ARG A 111 -10.45 13.90 -8.85
N ILE A 112 -9.39 14.10 -9.62
CA ILE A 112 -8.02 13.83 -9.16
C ILE A 112 -7.61 14.73 -7.99
N SER A 113 -8.12 15.96 -7.91
CA SER A 113 -7.91 16.86 -6.76
C SER A 113 -8.33 16.22 -5.45
N ASP A 114 -9.48 15.56 -5.45
CA ASP A 114 -10.11 15.00 -4.25
C ASP A 114 -9.31 13.78 -3.76
N LEU A 115 -8.79 12.98 -4.69
CA LEU A 115 -7.87 11.89 -4.37
C LEU A 115 -6.54 12.40 -3.82
N VAL A 116 -5.96 13.44 -4.43
CA VAL A 116 -4.69 14.02 -3.95
C VAL A 116 -4.86 14.58 -2.54
N ASP A 117 -5.93 15.31 -2.27
CA ASP A 117 -6.21 15.85 -0.94
C ASP A 117 -6.49 14.74 0.09
N PHE A 118 -7.22 13.69 -0.31
CA PHE A 118 -7.43 12.50 0.51
C PHE A 118 -6.10 11.82 0.86
N LEU A 119 -5.26 11.52 -0.13
CA LEU A 119 -3.97 10.86 0.09
C LEU A 119 -3.02 11.70 0.95
N ARG A 120 -3.04 13.03 0.77
CA ARG A 120 -2.31 13.96 1.64
C ARG A 120 -2.77 13.84 3.10
N SER A 121 -4.08 13.74 3.35
CA SER A 121 -4.62 13.55 4.70
C SER A 121 -4.21 12.21 5.36
N GLN A 122 -3.85 11.22 4.54
CA GLN A 122 -3.35 9.91 4.98
C GLN A 122 -1.81 9.85 5.03
N GLU A 123 -1.13 10.99 4.94
CA GLU A 123 0.34 11.09 4.91
C GLU A 123 0.93 10.26 3.75
N VAL A 124 0.32 10.37 2.56
CA VAL A 124 0.81 9.78 1.31
C VAL A 124 1.03 10.90 0.30
N GLU A 125 2.30 11.11 -0.09
CA GLU A 125 2.63 12.06 -1.15
C GLU A 125 2.22 11.53 -2.52
N PHE A 126 1.36 12.27 -3.20
CA PHE A 126 0.81 11.89 -4.49
C PHE A 126 0.48 13.13 -5.33
N THR A 127 0.65 13.02 -6.65
CA THR A 127 0.42 14.15 -7.58
C THR A 127 -0.45 13.71 -8.77
N PRO A 128 -1.13 14.67 -9.45
CA PRO A 128 -1.89 14.36 -10.66
C PRO A 128 -1.05 13.75 -11.79
N GLU A 129 0.22 14.14 -11.92
CA GLU A 129 1.14 13.59 -12.92
C GLU A 129 1.48 12.13 -12.61
N ARG A 130 1.66 11.81 -11.32
CA ARG A 130 1.86 10.43 -10.88
C ARG A 130 0.63 9.57 -11.15
N TRP A 131 -0.57 10.12 -10.96
CA TRP A 131 -1.80 9.45 -11.34
C TRP A 131 -1.86 9.15 -12.85
N ALA A 132 -1.60 10.15 -13.69
CA ALA A 132 -1.56 9.98 -15.13
C ALA A 132 -0.54 8.90 -15.56
N SER A 133 0.65 8.91 -14.97
CA SER A 133 1.68 7.90 -15.22
C SER A 133 1.23 6.47 -14.82
N LEU A 134 0.46 6.30 -13.75
CA LEU A 134 -0.06 4.99 -13.36
C LEU A 134 -1.19 4.51 -14.27
N MET A 135 -2.00 5.45 -14.79
CA MET A 135 -3.10 5.17 -15.73
C MET A 135 -2.60 4.75 -17.12
N GLU A 136 -1.37 5.13 -17.47
CA GLU A 136 -0.71 4.81 -18.74
C GLU A 136 0.42 3.78 -18.57
N GLU A 137 0.50 3.13 -17.41
CA GLU A 137 1.56 2.16 -17.12
C GLU A 137 1.48 0.94 -18.06
N THR A 138 2.56 0.67 -18.76
CA THR A 138 2.68 -0.42 -19.74
C THR A 138 3.77 -1.43 -19.40
N ALA A 139 4.61 -1.15 -18.40
CA ALA A 139 5.66 -2.07 -17.99
C ALA A 139 5.08 -3.38 -17.45
N SER A 140 5.60 -4.52 -17.89
CA SER A 140 5.10 -5.84 -17.46
C SER A 140 5.15 -6.04 -15.94
N VAL A 141 6.07 -5.37 -15.25
CA VAL A 141 6.13 -5.33 -13.79
C VAL A 141 6.40 -3.89 -13.34
N THR A 142 5.55 -3.39 -12.46
CA THR A 142 5.72 -2.10 -11.78
C THR A 142 5.83 -2.30 -10.27
N SER A 143 6.53 -1.40 -9.58
CA SER A 143 6.77 -1.47 -8.14
C SER A 143 6.07 -0.32 -7.45
N GLN A 144 5.00 -0.61 -6.71
CA GLN A 144 4.18 0.41 -6.06
C GLN A 144 4.05 0.16 -4.56
N SER A 145 3.85 1.25 -3.81
CA SER A 145 3.62 1.18 -2.37
C SER A 145 2.31 0.46 -2.06
N GLU A 146 2.34 -0.54 -1.18
CA GLU A 146 1.13 -1.20 -0.66
C GLU A 146 0.22 -0.18 0.02
N LYS A 147 0.75 0.69 0.89
CA LYS A 147 0.00 1.79 1.51
C LYS A 147 -0.71 2.64 0.46
N LEU A 148 0.01 3.11 -0.57
CA LEU A 148 -0.59 3.92 -1.64
C LEU A 148 -1.80 3.20 -2.28
N LEU A 149 -1.65 1.93 -2.62
CA LEU A 149 -2.70 1.15 -3.28
C LEU A 149 -3.89 0.87 -2.35
N VAL A 150 -3.64 0.60 -1.07
CA VAL A 150 -4.68 0.46 -0.05
C VAL A 150 -5.46 1.76 0.13
N GLU A 151 -4.78 2.90 0.17
CA GLU A 151 -5.45 4.19 0.32
C GLU A 151 -6.24 4.58 -0.93
N ILE A 152 -5.74 4.31 -2.14
CA ILE A 152 -6.51 4.49 -3.37
C ILE A 152 -7.78 3.61 -3.34
N ALA A 153 -7.65 2.32 -2.99
CA ALA A 153 -8.81 1.44 -2.88
C ALA A 153 -9.83 1.95 -1.83
N THR A 154 -9.33 2.47 -0.71
CA THR A 154 -10.16 3.04 0.36
C THR A 154 -10.92 4.28 -0.12
N PHE A 155 -10.26 5.18 -0.87
CA PHE A 155 -10.91 6.35 -1.47
C PHE A 155 -12.08 5.98 -2.37
N PHE A 156 -11.92 4.95 -3.21
CA PHE A 156 -13.00 4.46 -4.09
C PHE A 156 -14.02 3.55 -3.39
N ASP A 157 -13.84 3.31 -2.09
CA ASP A 157 -14.68 2.45 -1.28
C ASP A 157 -14.75 0.99 -1.79
N VAL A 158 -13.65 0.47 -2.32
CA VAL A 158 -13.53 -0.92 -2.79
C VAL A 158 -12.65 -1.75 -1.86
N ASP A 159 -12.69 -3.08 -2.01
CA ASP A 159 -11.80 -3.95 -1.24
C ASP A 159 -10.33 -3.65 -1.59
N ARG A 160 -9.50 -3.42 -0.58
CA ARG A 160 -8.05 -3.19 -0.69
C ARG A 160 -7.30 -4.30 -1.41
N VAL A 161 -7.79 -5.54 -1.37
CA VAL A 161 -7.19 -6.67 -2.09
C VAL A 161 -7.25 -6.46 -3.61
N TYR A 162 -8.24 -5.71 -4.10
CA TYR A 162 -8.42 -5.40 -5.52
C TYR A 162 -7.20 -4.70 -6.16
N LEU A 163 -6.50 -3.83 -5.43
CA LEU A 163 -5.31 -3.14 -5.96
C LEU A 163 -3.99 -3.76 -5.47
N THR A 164 -4.02 -4.63 -4.45
CA THR A 164 -2.81 -5.18 -3.83
C THR A 164 -2.52 -6.63 -4.22
N ASN A 165 -3.50 -7.39 -4.72
CA ASN A 165 -3.31 -8.78 -5.12
C ASN A 165 -4.21 -9.17 -6.32
N PHE A 166 -3.65 -9.14 -7.52
CA PHE A 166 -4.38 -9.46 -8.75
C PHE A 166 -4.69 -10.96 -8.92
N ALA A 167 -4.09 -11.83 -8.11
CA ALA A 167 -4.37 -13.26 -8.16
C ALA A 167 -5.68 -13.67 -7.46
N GLN A 168 -6.30 -12.76 -6.70
CA GLN A 168 -7.61 -13.00 -6.07
C GLN A 168 -8.72 -12.65 -7.07
N GLU A 169 -9.09 -13.63 -7.89
CA GLU A 169 -10.09 -13.49 -8.95
C GLU A 169 -11.50 -13.23 -8.39
N ASP A 170 -11.84 -13.83 -7.26
CA ASP A 170 -13.12 -13.66 -6.56
C ASP A 170 -13.34 -12.21 -6.11
N VAL A 171 -12.32 -11.59 -5.53
CA VAL A 171 -12.33 -10.18 -5.15
C VAL A 171 -12.45 -9.30 -6.40
N THR A 172 -11.74 -9.65 -7.47
CA THR A 172 -11.77 -8.91 -8.73
C THR A 172 -13.17 -8.93 -9.34
N GLU A 173 -13.76 -10.11 -9.51
CA GLU A 173 -15.10 -10.28 -10.07
C GLU A 173 -16.14 -9.52 -9.25
N HIS A 174 -16.07 -9.61 -7.92
CA HIS A 174 -17.01 -8.95 -7.04
C HIS A 174 -16.91 -7.43 -7.08
N VAL A 175 -15.70 -6.87 -6.98
CA VAL A 175 -15.48 -5.41 -7.05
C VAL A 175 -15.93 -4.87 -8.40
N GLU A 176 -15.58 -5.53 -9.50
CA GLU A 176 -15.99 -5.05 -10.84
C GLU A 176 -17.50 -5.09 -11.03
N ALA A 177 -18.18 -6.13 -10.53
CA ALA A 177 -19.65 -6.18 -10.55
C ALA A 177 -20.30 -5.02 -9.76
N GLN A 178 -19.71 -4.63 -8.63
CA GLN A 178 -20.16 -3.45 -7.87
C GLN A 178 -19.95 -2.14 -8.64
N LEU A 179 -18.81 -1.99 -9.33
CA LEU A 179 -18.53 -0.82 -10.15
C LEU A 179 -19.50 -0.70 -11.33
N VAL A 180 -19.83 -1.82 -11.99
CA VAL A 180 -20.86 -1.87 -13.04
C VAL A 180 -22.20 -1.39 -12.51
N LEU A 181 -22.67 -1.92 -11.38
CA LEU A 181 -23.94 -1.50 -10.78
C LEU A 181 -23.96 -0.01 -10.44
N ARG A 182 -22.87 0.53 -9.86
CA ARG A 182 -22.75 1.96 -9.54
C ARG A 182 -22.85 2.84 -10.79
N ARG A 183 -22.18 2.47 -11.88
CA ARG A 183 -22.26 3.20 -13.16
C ARG A 183 -23.68 3.19 -13.70
N THR A 184 -24.33 2.02 -13.70
CA THR A 184 -25.72 1.88 -14.14
C THR A 184 -26.67 2.73 -13.32
N LEU A 185 -26.56 2.70 -11.98
CA LEU A 185 -27.39 3.51 -11.09
C LEU A 185 -27.23 5.01 -11.36
N LYS A 186 -26.00 5.48 -11.60
CA LYS A 186 -25.80 6.89 -11.95
C LYS A 186 -26.42 7.25 -13.29
N GLN A 187 -26.29 6.40 -14.30
CA GLN A 187 -26.82 6.66 -15.65
C GLN A 187 -28.32 6.93 -15.63
N ILE A 188 -29.06 6.23 -14.76
CA ILE A 188 -30.51 6.39 -14.62
C ILE A 188 -30.92 7.43 -13.55
N GLY A 189 -29.97 8.18 -12.99
CA GLY A 189 -30.23 9.15 -11.92
C GLY A 189 -30.67 8.55 -10.58
N GLY A 190 -30.40 7.26 -10.36
CA GLY A 190 -30.73 6.54 -9.13
C GLY A 190 -29.79 6.91 -7.96
N ALA A 191 -30.22 6.58 -6.73
CA ALA A 191 -29.40 6.75 -5.54
C ALA A 191 -28.15 5.85 -5.61
N THR A 192 -26.99 6.38 -5.25
CA THR A 192 -25.75 5.62 -5.20
C THR A 192 -25.67 4.77 -3.94
N VAL A 193 -25.04 3.61 -4.07
CA VAL A 193 -24.88 2.65 -2.97
C VAL A 193 -23.39 2.41 -2.75
N SER A 194 -22.99 2.40 -1.48
CA SER A 194 -21.63 2.01 -1.07
C SER A 194 -21.35 0.57 -1.51
N ALA A 195 -20.16 0.32 -2.03
CA ALA A 195 -19.71 -0.99 -2.49
C ALA A 195 -19.61 -1.93 -1.29
N ARG A 196 -19.14 -1.42 -0.14
CA ARG A 196 -19.12 -2.19 1.11
C ARG A 196 -20.51 -2.57 1.61
N ALA A 197 -21.52 -1.72 1.42
CA ALA A 197 -22.89 -2.05 1.81
C ALA A 197 -23.46 -3.26 1.05
N LEU A 198 -22.90 -3.57 -0.12
CA LEU A 198 -23.29 -4.67 -0.98
C LEU A 198 -22.44 -5.95 -0.78
N GLY A 199 -21.50 -5.96 0.18
CA GLY A 199 -20.43 -6.96 0.28
C GLY A 199 -20.87 -8.43 0.40
N ASN A 200 -22.10 -8.72 0.83
CA ASN A 200 -22.62 -10.10 0.90
C ASN A 200 -23.42 -10.51 -0.36
N VAL A 201 -23.64 -9.62 -1.32
CA VAL A 201 -24.40 -9.90 -2.54
C VAL A 201 -23.46 -10.53 -3.57
N PRO A 202 -23.77 -11.73 -4.12
CA PRO A 202 -22.88 -12.36 -5.09
C PRO A 202 -22.73 -11.51 -6.36
N ALA A 203 -21.56 -11.57 -7.00
CA ALA A 203 -21.23 -10.79 -8.19
C ALA A 203 -22.27 -10.95 -9.32
N SER A 204 -22.72 -12.19 -9.53
CA SER A 204 -23.76 -12.52 -10.50
C SER A 204 -25.10 -11.81 -10.23
N ALA A 205 -25.50 -11.67 -8.96
CA ALA A 205 -26.72 -10.95 -8.59
C ALA A 205 -26.56 -9.44 -8.79
N LEU A 206 -25.39 -8.87 -8.47
CA LEU A 206 -25.09 -7.45 -8.74
C LEU A 206 -25.20 -7.13 -10.23
N LEU A 207 -24.66 -8.01 -11.08
CA LEU A 207 -24.78 -7.87 -12.54
C LEU A 207 -26.21 -8.04 -13.04
N GLN A 208 -27.00 -8.94 -12.43
CA GLN A 208 -28.40 -9.11 -12.79
C GLN A 208 -29.21 -7.85 -12.46
N ILE A 209 -29.02 -7.28 -11.26
CA ILE A 209 -29.65 -6.04 -10.84
C ILE A 209 -29.29 -4.90 -11.82
N ALA A 210 -28.01 -4.77 -12.18
CA ALA A 210 -27.58 -3.76 -13.15
C ALA A 210 -28.27 -3.93 -14.50
N LYS A 211 -28.36 -5.17 -15.01
CA LYS A 211 -29.08 -5.47 -16.27
C LYS A 211 -30.55 -5.11 -16.19
N ASP A 212 -31.22 -5.47 -15.10
CA ASP A 212 -32.65 -5.22 -14.92
C ASP A 212 -32.95 -3.71 -14.85
N ILE A 213 -32.08 -2.94 -14.20
CA ILE A 213 -32.17 -1.48 -14.12
C ILE A 213 -31.99 -0.85 -15.51
N SER A 214 -30.94 -1.22 -16.25
CA SER A 214 -30.70 -0.71 -17.61
C SER A 214 -31.82 -1.07 -18.58
N ALA A 215 -32.47 -2.24 -18.42
CA ALA A 215 -33.60 -2.65 -19.26
C ALA A 215 -34.89 -1.85 -18.97
N THR A 216 -35.02 -1.27 -17.78
CA THR A 216 -36.19 -0.49 -17.37
C THR A 216 -36.13 0.94 -17.93
N ASP A 217 -34.93 1.50 -18.11
CA ASP A 217 -34.71 2.84 -18.69
C ASP A 217 -34.93 2.90 -20.22
N GLN A 218 -34.85 1.76 -20.92
CA GLN A 218 -35.05 1.68 -22.37
C GLN A 218 -36.52 1.54 -22.82
N LYS A 219 -37.48 1.57 -21.89
CA LYS A 219 -38.93 1.46 -22.17
C LYS A 219 -39.65 2.79 -21.99
#